data_AF-A0A350CFJ7-F1
#
_entry.id   AF-A0A350CFJ7-F1
#
_cell.length_a   1.000
_cell.length_b   1.000
_cell.length_c   1.000
_cell.angle_alpha   90.00
_cell.angle_beta   90.00
_cell.angle_gamma   90.00
#
_symmetry.space_group_name_H-M   'P 1'
#
loop_
_entity.id
_entity.type
_entity.pdbx_description
1 polymer ?
#
loop_
_entity_poly.entity_id
_entity_poly.type
_entity_poly.pdbx_seq_one_letter_code
_entity_poly.pdbx_strand_id
1 'polypeptide(L)'
;MVSGKEFGSGKTSQQGKRNANCSFCRKNYREVGPLVEGPEDVYICGECIELCQSILDQERRRRGASKKLFNRVPTPREIVR
;
A
#
# COMPACT_ATOMS: atom_id res chain seq x y z
N MET A 1 -14.48 -12.98 30.17
CA MET A 1 -14.23 -12.55 28.78
C MET A 1 -13.23 -13.53 28.17
N VAL A 2 -13.70 -14.52 27.41
CA VAL A 2 -12.82 -15.49 26.74
C VAL A 2 -13.28 -15.69 25.30
N SER A 3 -12.35 -15.34 24.41
CA SER A 3 -12.13 -15.80 23.04
C SER A 3 -13.30 -15.82 22.05
N GLY A 4 -13.23 -14.87 21.11
CA GLY A 4 -14.00 -14.85 19.88
C GLY A 4 -13.80 -16.14 19.07
N LYS A 5 -14.92 -16.66 18.59
CA LYS A 5 -15.06 -17.95 17.93
C LYS A 5 -14.79 -17.75 16.44
N GLU A 6 -13.57 -18.09 16.00
CA GLU A 6 -13.21 -18.13 14.58
C GLU A 6 -14.01 -19.23 13.87
N PHE A 7 -14.79 -18.84 12.87
CA PHE A 7 -15.58 -19.75 12.03
C PHE A 7 -14.77 -20.07 10.77
N GLY A 8 -14.17 -21.25 10.71
CA GLY A 8 -13.40 -21.71 9.55
C GLY A 8 -13.77 -23.14 9.14
N SER A 9 -14.79 -23.26 8.29
CA SER A 9 -15.24 -24.51 7.68
C SER A 9 -14.14 -25.21 6.89
N GLY A 10 -14.09 -26.53 6.99
CA GLY A 10 -13.03 -27.38 6.46
C GLY A 10 -13.08 -27.71 4.96
N LYS A 11 -11.91 -28.19 4.50
CA LYS A 11 -11.57 -29.14 3.42
C LYS A 11 -12.03 -28.87 1.98
N THR A 12 -11.07 -28.57 1.09
CA THR A 12 -10.79 -29.41 -0.10
C THR A 12 -9.41 -29.14 -0.68
N SER A 13 -8.78 -30.20 -1.19
CA SER A 13 -7.51 -30.20 -1.90
C SER A 13 -7.46 -29.18 -3.05
N GLN A 14 -6.52 -28.25 -3.01
CA GLN A 14 -5.88 -27.72 -4.22
C GLN A 14 -4.46 -27.26 -3.91
N GLN A 15 -3.56 -28.17 -4.25
CA GLN A 15 -2.12 -28.14 -4.14
C GLN A 15 -1.57 -27.00 -5.03
N GLY A 16 -0.70 -26.14 -4.48
CA GLY A 16 0.28 -25.40 -5.29
C GLY A 16 0.07 -23.91 -5.56
N LYS A 17 -1.05 -23.29 -5.17
CA LYS A 17 -1.16 -21.82 -5.12
C LYS A 17 -1.33 -21.38 -3.67
N ARG A 18 -0.21 -21.35 -2.96
CA ARG A 18 0.01 -20.58 -1.73
C ARG A 18 -0.93 -19.37 -1.71
N ASN A 19 -1.84 -19.34 -0.75
CA ASN A 19 -2.93 -18.38 -0.65
C ASN A 19 -2.40 -16.94 -0.78
N ALA A 20 -2.39 -16.39 -2.00
CA ALA A 20 -1.98 -15.02 -2.25
C ALA A 20 -3.00 -14.10 -1.57
N ASN A 21 -2.58 -13.52 -0.46
CA ASN A 21 -3.37 -12.63 0.36
C ASN A 21 -2.77 -11.23 0.29
N CYS A 22 -3.61 -10.22 0.21
CA CYS A 22 -3.15 -8.83 0.21
C CYS A 22 -2.42 -8.55 1.52
N SER A 23 -1.19 -8.04 1.45
CA SER A 23 -0.38 -7.75 2.64
C SER A 23 -0.98 -6.64 3.52
N PHE A 24 -1.86 -5.80 2.96
CA PHE A 24 -2.50 -4.67 3.64
C PHE A 24 -3.82 -5.05 4.32
N CYS A 25 -4.77 -5.61 3.59
CA CYS A 25 -6.10 -5.95 4.12
C CYS A 25 -6.25 -7.42 4.54
N ARG A 26 -5.24 -8.27 4.28
CA ARG A 26 -5.21 -9.71 4.57
C ARG A 26 -6.31 -10.56 3.89
N LYS A 27 -7.12 -9.95 3.03
CA LYS A 27 -8.12 -10.64 2.21
C LYS A 27 -7.48 -11.47 1.09
N ASN A 28 -8.14 -12.54 0.70
CA ASN A 28 -7.68 -13.44 -0.36
C ASN A 28 -8.21 -13.04 -1.75
N TYR A 29 -7.62 -13.58 -2.82
CA TYR A 29 -8.00 -13.31 -4.22
C TYR A 29 -9.52 -13.41 -4.51
N ARG A 30 -10.27 -14.30 -3.84
CA ARG A 30 -11.72 -14.44 -4.07
C ARG A 30 -12.52 -13.27 -3.48
N GLU A 31 -12.00 -12.63 -2.44
CA GLU A 31 -12.70 -11.54 -1.74
C GLU A 31 -12.47 -10.18 -2.38
N VAL A 32 -11.28 -9.95 -2.94
CA VAL A 32 -10.86 -8.65 -3.50
C VAL A 32 -10.60 -8.68 -5.01
N GLY A 33 -10.67 -9.86 -5.62
CA GLY A 33 -10.38 -10.04 -7.04
C GLY A 33 -8.89 -9.97 -7.34
N PRO A 34 -8.50 -9.37 -8.49
CA PRO A 34 -7.12 -9.30 -8.94
C PRO A 34 -6.17 -8.71 -7.90
N LEU A 35 -5.04 -9.39 -7.71
CA LEU A 35 -3.93 -8.95 -6.87
C LEU A 35 -2.74 -8.63 -7.75
N VAL A 36 -2.01 -7.57 -7.43
CA VAL A 36 -0.73 -7.21 -8.06
C VAL A 36 0.39 -7.89 -7.27
N GLU A 37 1.24 -8.63 -7.97
CA GLU A 37 2.42 -9.30 -7.41
C GLU A 37 3.63 -8.34 -7.40
N GLY A 38 4.28 -8.21 -6.26
CA GLY A 38 5.52 -7.46 -6.08
C GLY A 38 6.73 -8.37 -5.93
N PRO A 39 7.95 -7.78 -5.87
CA PRO A 39 9.13 -8.53 -5.44
C PRO A 39 8.93 -9.06 -4.00
N GLU A 40 9.66 -10.11 -3.64
CA GLU A 40 9.65 -10.69 -2.28
C GLU A 40 8.31 -11.28 -1.82
N ASP A 41 7.55 -11.90 -2.73
CA ASP A 41 6.24 -12.54 -2.41
C ASP A 41 5.23 -11.58 -1.74
N VAL A 42 5.27 -10.29 -2.07
CA VAL A 42 4.33 -9.26 -1.60
C VAL A 42 3.14 -9.14 -2.57
N TYR A 43 1.93 -8.99 -2.03
CA TYR A 43 0.71 -8.84 -2.84
C TYR A 43 -0.13 -7.64 -2.38
N ILE A 44 -0.74 -6.93 -3.32
CA ILE A 44 -1.64 -5.80 -3.03
C ILE A 44 -2.90 -5.85 -3.91
N CYS A 45 -4.08 -5.57 -3.34
CA CYS A 45 -5.34 -5.52 -4.08
C CYS A 45 -5.70 -4.10 -4.55
N GLY A 46 -6.58 -4.00 -5.54
CA GLY A 46 -7.05 -2.72 -6.09
C GLY A 46 -7.68 -1.78 -5.05
N GLU A 47 -8.52 -2.31 -4.15
CA GLU A 47 -9.14 -1.53 -3.06
C GLU A 47 -8.08 -0.86 -2.16
N CYS A 48 -7.01 -1.58 -1.82
CA CYS A 48 -5.91 -1.03 -1.02
C CYS A 48 -5.12 0.02 -1.80
N ILE A 49 -4.92 -0.16 -3.12
CA ILE A 49 -4.25 0.83 -3.97
C ILE A 49 -5.03 2.15 -3.97
N GLU A 50 -6.35 2.09 -4.20
CA GLU A 50 -7.21 3.27 -4.21
C GLU A 50 -7.22 3.99 -2.87
N LEU A 51 -7.33 3.24 -1.76
CA LEU A 51 -7.26 3.80 -0.42
C LEU A 51 -5.91 4.48 -0.15
N CYS A 52 -4.80 3.80 -0.46
CA CYS A 52 -3.46 4.37 -0.33
C CYS A 52 -3.31 5.65 -1.17
N GLN A 53 -3.82 5.66 -2.40
CA GLN A 53 -3.76 6.83 -3.27
C GLN A 53 -4.55 8.02 -2.71
N SER A 54 -5.75 7.77 -2.17
CA SER A 54 -6.56 8.80 -1.50
C SER A 54 -5.84 9.43 -0.32
N ILE A 55 -5.21 8.60 0.54
CA ILE A 55 -4.43 9.08 1.69
C ILE A 55 -3.24 9.94 1.22
N LEU A 56 -2.51 9.50 0.19
CA LEU A 56 -1.39 10.25 -0.37
C LEU A 56 -1.83 11.59 -0.98
N ASP A 57 -2.99 11.63 -1.64
CA ASP A 57 -3.55 12.87 -2.19
C ASP A 57 -3.98 13.84 -1.10
N GLN A 58 -4.62 13.33 -0.04
CA GLN A 58 -4.97 14.13 1.13
C GLN A 58 -3.72 14.71 1.80
N GLU A 59 -2.67 13.91 1.99
CA GLU A 59 -1.39 14.36 2.53
C GLU A 59 -0.71 15.41 1.63
N ARG A 60 -0.71 15.23 0.31
CA ARG A 60 -0.19 16.22 -0.64
C ARG A 60 -0.93 17.55 -0.55
N ARG A 61 -2.26 17.51 -0.42
CA ARG A 61 -3.07 18.74 -0.24
C ARG A 61 -2.78 19.42 1.10
N ARG A 62 -2.66 18.65 2.19
CA ARG A 62 -2.36 19.16 3.54
C ARG A 62 -0.99 19.81 3.63
N ARG A 63 0.04 19.16 3.07
CA ARG A 63 1.41 19.69 3.04
C ARG A 63 1.57 20.88 2.09
N GLY A 64 0.59 21.11 1.21
CA GLY A 64 0.69 22.02 0.09
C GLY A 64 1.70 21.53 -0.94
N ALA A 65 1.74 22.18 -2.12
CA ALA A 65 2.93 22.06 -2.96
C ALA A 65 4.12 22.50 -2.11
N SER A 66 5.17 21.67 -2.00
CA SER A 66 6.43 22.11 -1.40
C SER A 66 6.79 23.41 -2.10
N LYS A 67 6.64 24.54 -1.39
CA LYS A 67 7.08 25.83 -1.91
C LYS A 67 8.56 25.61 -2.18
N LYS A 68 8.94 25.64 -3.47
CA LYS A 68 10.37 25.66 -3.81
C LYS A 68 10.93 26.84 -3.02
N LEU A 69 11.74 26.55 -2.00
CA LEU A 69 12.36 27.59 -1.16
C LEU A 69 13.17 28.53 -2.03
N PHE A 70 13.71 27.99 -3.14
CA PHE A 70 14.42 28.74 -4.15
C PHE A 70 13.98 28.29 -5.54
N ASN A 71 13.70 29.24 -6.43
CA ASN A 71 13.52 28.96 -7.87
C ASN A 71 14.82 28.48 -8.52
N ARG A 72 15.97 28.86 -7.94
CA ARG A 72 17.33 28.47 -8.33
C ARG A 72 18.17 28.35 -7.07
N VAL A 73 18.80 27.20 -6.89
CA VAL A 73 19.77 27.00 -5.81
C VAL A 73 21.08 27.71 -6.23
N PRO A 74 21.54 28.75 -5.51
CA PRO A 74 22.77 29.44 -5.85
C PRO A 74 23.96 28.49 -5.65
N THR A 75 24.99 28.66 -6.48
CA THR A 75 26.25 27.94 -6.34
C THR A 75 27.03 28.47 -5.12
N PRO A 76 27.93 27.67 -4.52
CA PRO A 76 28.72 28.12 -3.36
C PRO A 76 29.47 29.43 -3.58
N ARG A 77 29.91 29.72 -4.81
CA ARG A 77 30.59 30.98 -5.16
C ARG A 77 29.68 32.21 -5.15
N GLU A 78 28.37 32.02 -5.34
CA GLU A 78 27.38 33.11 -5.32
C GLU A 78 26.93 33.47 -3.89
N ILE A 79 27.10 32.57 -2.92
CA ILE A 79 26.69 32.77 -1.52
C ILE A 79 27.78 33.50 -0.71
N VAL A 80 29.05 33.31 -1.07
CA VAL A 80 30.22 33.76 -0.29
C VAL A 80 30.70 35.18 -0.69
N ARG A 81 29.93 35.92 -1.50
CA ARG A 81 30.31 37.26 -1.95
C ARG A 81 29.90 38.36 -0.97
#